data_AF-A0A537T792-F1
#
_entry.id   AF-A0A537T792-F1
#
_cell.length_a   1.000
_cell.length_b   1.000
_cell.length_c   1.000
_cell.angle_alpha   90.00
_cell.angle_beta   90.00
_cell.angle_gamma   90.00
#
_symmetry.space_group_name_H-M   'P 1'
#
loop_
_entity.id
_entity.type
_entity.pdbx_description
1 polymer ?
#
loop_
_entity_poly.entity_id
_entity_poly.type
_entity_poly.pdbx_seq_one_letter_code
_entity_poly.pdbx_strand_id
1 'polypeptide(L)'
;MRARAAIDLLARHRGDAVAVCALGMAANEWWAATKSEDSFYMHGAMGFAASFALGLALSLPQAPIWLINADGSLCMNLGCLLTEASQAARNLKHFVLDNGVYQSVGALPMVNDGRTDYAAIARAAGFPRARTIEALTDLEGQLPAIVGEDGPALTVLRLEPEEGFLRTPPMTYEGPEMKYRFGRALERRFGIEVFGPQGY
;
A
#
# COMPACT_ATOMS: atom_id res chain seq x y z
N MET A 1 -6.90 13.28 8.85
CA MET A 1 -5.81 13.95 8.07
C MET A 1 -6.10 13.90 6.57
N ARG A 2 -5.51 14.77 5.74
CA ARG A 2 -5.69 14.74 4.27
C ARG A 2 -4.85 13.65 3.62
N ALA A 3 -5.38 12.97 2.60
CA ALA A 3 -4.71 11.86 1.90
C ALA A 3 -3.35 12.25 1.32
N ARG A 4 -3.32 13.36 0.56
CA ARG A 4 -2.09 13.89 -0.04
C ARG A 4 -0.99 14.15 1.00
N ALA A 5 -1.34 14.76 2.13
CA ALA A 5 -0.37 15.07 3.18
C ALA A 5 0.22 13.81 3.82
N ALA A 6 -0.61 12.79 4.06
CA ALA A 6 -0.16 11.50 4.56
C ALA A 6 0.78 10.81 3.56
N ILE A 7 0.42 10.80 2.27
CA ILE A 7 1.23 10.20 1.20
C ILE A 7 2.55 10.93 1.02
N ASP A 8 2.56 12.26 0.99
CA ASP A 8 3.80 13.04 0.87
C ASP A 8 4.74 12.77 2.06
N LEU A 9 4.19 12.60 3.27
CA LEU A 9 4.98 12.25 4.45
C LEU A 9 5.57 10.84 4.36
N LEU A 10 4.78 9.84 3.95
CA LEU A 10 5.26 8.47 3.70
C LEU A 10 6.33 8.46 2.60
N ALA A 11 6.09 9.13 1.47
CA ALA A 11 7.00 9.21 0.34
C ALA A 11 8.37 9.79 0.73
N ARG A 12 8.39 10.83 1.58
CA ARG A 12 9.65 11.43 2.11
C ARG A 12 10.44 10.47 3.00
N HIS A 13 9.76 9.57 3.71
CA HIS A 13 10.38 8.59 4.60
C HIS A 13 10.56 7.21 3.98
N ARG A 14 10.21 7.04 2.69
CA ARG A 14 10.23 5.72 2.04
C ARG A 14 11.61 5.08 2.05
N GLY A 15 12.68 5.88 2.00
CA GLY A 15 14.05 5.41 1.89
C GLY A 15 14.17 4.40 0.74
N ASP A 16 14.60 3.19 1.09
CA ASP A 16 14.75 2.06 0.18
C ASP A 16 13.50 1.17 0.05
N ALA A 17 12.35 1.56 0.56
CA ALA A 17 11.15 0.75 0.43
C ALA A 17 10.67 0.64 -1.03
N VAL A 18 10.41 -0.58 -1.49
CA VAL A 18 9.63 -0.86 -2.71
C VAL A 18 8.16 -0.75 -2.35
N ALA A 19 7.44 0.16 -3.00
CA ALA A 19 6.03 0.36 -2.71
C ALA A 19 5.13 -0.46 -3.64
N VAL A 20 4.04 -1.01 -3.09
CA VAL A 20 2.95 -1.63 -3.84
C VAL A 20 1.69 -0.85 -3.49
N CYS A 21 1.08 -0.22 -4.48
CA CYS A 21 -0.07 0.64 -4.28
C CYS A 21 -1.35 -0.06 -4.75
N ALA A 22 -2.39 -0.02 -3.94
CA ALA A 22 -3.73 -0.36 -4.38
C ALA A 22 -4.23 0.64 -5.44
N LEU A 23 -5.11 0.18 -6.33
CA LEU A 23 -5.69 1.03 -7.36
C LEU A 23 -6.44 2.24 -6.77
N GLY A 24 -6.68 3.23 -7.63
CA GLY A 24 -7.45 4.41 -7.28
C GLY A 24 -6.61 5.46 -6.55
N MET A 25 -7.14 6.00 -5.45
CA MET A 25 -6.51 7.12 -4.74
C MET A 25 -5.09 6.77 -4.25
N ALA A 26 -4.88 5.59 -3.67
CA ALA A 26 -3.58 5.16 -3.18
C ALA A 26 -2.50 5.20 -4.28
N ALA A 27 -2.74 4.55 -5.42
CA ALA A 27 -1.83 4.56 -6.56
C ALA A 27 -1.65 5.96 -7.18
N ASN A 28 -2.73 6.73 -7.33
CA ASN A 28 -2.68 8.03 -7.99
C ASN A 28 -1.90 9.05 -7.15
N GLU A 29 -2.16 9.12 -5.84
CA GLU A 29 -1.43 10.02 -4.94
C GLU A 29 0.04 9.61 -4.82
N TRP A 30 0.33 8.30 -4.70
CA TRP A 30 1.71 7.82 -4.63
C TRP A 30 2.48 8.16 -5.91
N TRP A 31 1.86 7.99 -7.08
CA TRP A 31 2.46 8.39 -8.36
C TRP A 31 2.68 9.89 -8.43
N ALA A 32 1.72 10.70 -7.98
CA ALA A 32 1.86 12.14 -7.96
C ALA A 32 3.01 12.60 -7.07
N ALA A 33 3.21 11.95 -5.92
CA ALA A 33 4.27 12.27 -4.98
C ALA A 33 5.65 11.78 -5.41
N THR A 34 5.76 10.60 -6.06
CA THR A 34 7.05 9.94 -6.26
C THR A 34 7.49 9.82 -7.71
N LYS A 35 6.56 9.71 -8.66
CA LYS A 35 6.83 9.32 -10.06
C LYS A 35 7.70 8.07 -10.18
N SER A 36 7.64 7.18 -9.18
CA SER A 36 8.64 6.12 -9.06
C SER A 36 8.33 4.91 -9.93
N GLU A 37 9.35 4.40 -10.62
CA GLU A 37 9.30 3.15 -11.37
C GLU A 37 9.59 1.91 -10.51
N ASP A 38 10.18 2.08 -9.32
CA ASP A 38 10.38 1.00 -8.33
C ASP A 38 9.18 0.81 -7.39
N SER A 39 8.04 1.39 -7.76
CA SER A 39 6.75 1.16 -7.12
C SER A 39 5.84 0.44 -8.10
N PHE A 40 5.10 -0.55 -7.61
CA PHE A 40 4.07 -1.22 -8.38
C PHE A 40 2.72 -0.57 -8.09
N TYR A 41 1.92 -0.34 -9.12
CA TYR A 41 0.63 0.31 -9.00
C TYR A 41 -0.42 -0.62 -9.58
N MET A 42 -1.19 -1.25 -8.69
CA MET A 42 -2.20 -2.22 -9.09
C MET A 42 -3.26 -1.54 -9.96
N HIS A 43 -3.53 -2.12 -11.13
CA HIS A 43 -4.56 -1.65 -12.05
C HIS A 43 -5.60 -2.74 -12.28
N GLY A 44 -6.89 -2.40 -12.19
CA GLY A 44 -8.00 -3.31 -12.55
C GLY A 44 -8.24 -4.50 -11.60
N ALA A 45 -7.46 -4.69 -10.54
CA ALA A 45 -7.63 -5.80 -9.59
C ALA A 45 -7.72 -5.29 -8.14
N MET A 46 -8.91 -4.85 -7.74
CA MET A 46 -9.18 -4.39 -6.38
C MET A 46 -9.04 -5.53 -5.36
N GLY A 47 -8.37 -5.24 -4.24
CA GLY A 47 -8.06 -6.22 -3.20
C GLY A 47 -6.81 -7.09 -3.44
N PHE A 48 -6.17 -7.05 -4.60
CA PHE A 48 -5.00 -7.91 -4.89
C PHE A 48 -3.63 -7.31 -4.56
N ALA A 49 -3.55 -5.99 -4.29
CA ALA A 49 -2.28 -5.34 -3.93
C ALA A 49 -1.63 -5.98 -2.69
N ALA A 50 -2.45 -6.41 -1.72
CA ALA A 50 -2.01 -7.09 -0.51
C ALA A 50 -1.26 -8.41 -0.81
N SER A 51 -1.88 -9.29 -1.59
CA SER A 51 -1.28 -10.56 -1.99
C SER A 51 -0.01 -10.37 -2.82
N PHE A 52 0.03 -9.35 -3.70
CA PHE A 52 1.22 -9.02 -4.48
C PHE A 52 2.37 -8.53 -3.58
N ALA A 53 2.09 -7.59 -2.66
CA ALA A 53 3.08 -7.07 -1.73
C ALA A 53 3.67 -8.17 -0.84
N LEU A 54 2.83 -9.08 -0.34
CA LEU A 54 3.30 -10.23 0.44
C LEU A 54 4.21 -11.14 -0.39
N GLY A 55 3.83 -11.46 -1.63
CA GLY A 55 4.67 -12.24 -2.55
C GLY A 55 6.05 -11.61 -2.75
N LEU A 56 6.10 -10.29 -2.99
CA LEU A 56 7.36 -9.57 -3.08
C LEU A 56 8.17 -9.62 -1.79
N ALA A 57 7.54 -9.42 -0.64
CA ALA A 57 8.22 -9.43 0.66
C ALA A 57 8.89 -10.78 0.92
N LEU A 58 8.22 -11.88 0.55
CA LEU A 58 8.75 -13.24 0.65
C LEU A 58 9.87 -13.53 -0.37
N SER A 59 9.77 -13.01 -1.59
CA SER A 59 10.78 -13.21 -2.64
C SER A 59 12.02 -12.32 -2.48
N LEU A 60 11.89 -11.17 -1.82
CA LEU A 60 12.96 -10.19 -1.60
C LEU A 60 13.10 -9.85 -0.11
N PRO A 61 13.47 -10.81 0.75
CA PRO A 61 13.52 -10.62 2.21
C PRO A 61 14.47 -9.50 2.66
N GLN A 62 15.43 -9.11 1.82
CA GLN A 62 16.39 -8.02 2.06
C GLN A 62 15.82 -6.62 1.78
N ALA A 63 14.72 -6.51 1.03
CA ALA A 63 14.14 -5.24 0.61
C ALA A 63 12.94 -4.87 1.49
N PRO A 64 12.86 -3.66 2.08
CA PRO A 64 11.64 -3.21 2.74
C PRO A 64 10.50 -3.10 1.70
N ILE A 65 9.36 -3.71 1.99
CA ILE A 65 8.17 -3.66 1.14
C ILE A 65 7.08 -2.87 1.85
N TRP A 66 6.60 -1.81 1.21
CA TRP A 66 5.49 -1.00 1.70
C TRP A 66 4.26 -1.23 0.85
N LEU A 67 3.20 -1.70 1.47
CA LEU A 67 1.89 -1.77 0.86
C LEU A 67 1.13 -0.50 1.20
N ILE A 68 0.87 0.33 0.19
CA ILE A 68 0.02 1.52 0.27
C ILE A 68 -1.38 1.10 -0.19
N ASN A 69 -2.19 0.61 0.75
CA ASN A 69 -3.51 0.06 0.48
C ASN A 69 -4.60 1.11 0.72
N ALA A 70 -5.80 0.84 0.23
CA ALA A 70 -7.01 1.59 0.55
C ALA A 70 -7.98 0.72 1.35
N ASP A 71 -8.73 1.30 2.28
CA ASP A 71 -9.82 0.67 3.02
C ASP A 71 -10.78 -0.13 2.13
N GLY A 72 -11.21 0.43 0.99
CA GLY A 72 -12.03 -0.26 0.00
C GLY A 72 -11.38 -1.52 -0.54
N SER A 73 -10.08 -1.44 -0.87
CA SER A 73 -9.33 -2.60 -1.38
C SER A 73 -9.15 -3.66 -0.29
N LEU A 74 -8.83 -3.25 0.93
CA LEU A 74 -8.72 -4.16 2.06
C LEU A 74 -10.06 -4.84 2.37
N CYS A 75 -11.17 -4.09 2.35
CA CYS A 75 -12.52 -4.62 2.56
C CYS A 75 -12.86 -5.72 1.55
N MET A 76 -12.48 -5.53 0.28
CA MET A 76 -12.77 -6.48 -0.79
C MET A 76 -12.00 -7.80 -0.67
N ASN A 77 -10.82 -7.77 -0.03
CA ASN A 77 -10.01 -8.96 0.19
C ASN A 77 -9.51 -9.03 1.65
N LEU A 78 -10.43 -9.02 2.61
CA LEU A 78 -10.08 -8.99 4.03
C LEU A 78 -9.32 -10.24 4.49
N GLY A 79 -9.53 -11.37 3.81
CA GLY A 79 -8.83 -12.62 4.07
C GLY A 79 -7.31 -12.53 3.89
N CYS A 80 -6.80 -11.53 3.15
CA CYS A 80 -5.36 -11.32 3.00
C CYS A 80 -4.65 -11.13 4.35
N LEU A 81 -5.32 -10.57 5.36
CA LEU A 81 -4.75 -10.34 6.68
C LEU A 81 -4.37 -11.66 7.37
N LEU A 82 -5.17 -12.73 7.18
CA LEU A 82 -4.86 -14.04 7.72
C LEU A 82 -3.60 -14.62 7.06
N THR A 83 -3.46 -14.43 5.75
CA THR A 83 -2.28 -14.89 5.00
C THR A 83 -1.04 -14.08 5.37
N GLU A 84 -1.14 -12.76 5.43
CA GLU A 84 -0.03 -11.87 5.83
C GLU A 84 0.45 -12.18 7.26
N ALA A 85 -0.47 -12.35 8.21
CA ALA A 85 -0.15 -12.74 9.58
C ALA A 85 0.51 -14.12 9.65
N SER A 86 0.00 -15.10 8.91
CA SER A 86 0.56 -16.46 8.88
C SER A 86 1.96 -16.53 8.27
N GLN A 87 2.23 -15.75 7.22
CA GLN A 87 3.53 -15.77 6.54
C GLN A 87 4.57 -14.90 7.26
N ALA A 88 4.13 -13.92 8.05
CA ALA A 88 4.96 -13.11 8.94
C ALA A 88 6.21 -12.48 8.27
N ALA A 89 6.07 -12.02 7.02
CA ALA A 89 7.17 -11.42 6.27
C ALA A 89 7.75 -10.20 7.02
N ARG A 90 9.01 -10.30 7.44
CA ARG A 90 9.64 -9.36 8.39
C ARG A 90 9.81 -7.95 7.85
N ASN A 91 9.86 -7.84 6.53
CA ASN A 91 10.12 -6.64 5.75
C ASN A 91 8.83 -5.98 5.21
N LEU A 92 7.63 -6.46 5.56
CA LEU A 92 6.37 -5.92 5.05
C LEU A 92 5.75 -4.88 5.99
N LYS A 93 5.43 -3.68 5.47
CA LYS A 93 4.64 -2.66 6.16
C LYS A 93 3.35 -2.37 5.39
N HIS A 94 2.21 -2.59 6.02
CA HIS A 94 0.89 -2.43 5.41
C HIS A 94 0.24 -1.14 5.91
N PHE A 95 0.28 -0.09 5.09
CA PHE A 95 -0.41 1.17 5.35
C PHE A 95 -1.80 1.13 4.71
N VAL A 96 -2.84 1.39 5.50
CA VAL A 96 -4.23 1.43 5.02
C VAL A 96 -4.71 2.87 5.03
N LEU A 97 -5.00 3.43 3.86
CA LEU A 97 -5.63 4.73 3.72
C LEU A 97 -7.13 4.58 3.94
N ASP A 98 -7.64 5.01 5.09
CA ASP A 98 -9.03 4.81 5.52
C ASP A 98 -9.77 6.15 5.52
N ASN A 99 -10.46 6.44 4.41
CA ASN A 99 -11.25 7.66 4.22
C ASN A 99 -12.77 7.39 4.23
N GLY A 100 -13.19 6.14 4.41
CA GLY A 100 -14.59 5.74 4.52
C GLY A 100 -15.38 5.80 3.21
N VAL A 101 -14.72 6.02 2.07
CA VAL A 101 -15.38 6.16 0.77
C VAL A 101 -14.62 5.52 -0.39
N TYR A 102 -15.36 5.02 -1.39
CA TYR A 102 -14.81 4.65 -2.68
C TYR A 102 -14.49 5.91 -3.52
N GLN A 103 -13.38 6.58 -3.19
CA GLN A 103 -13.00 7.89 -3.74
C GLN A 103 -13.01 7.95 -5.27
N SER A 104 -12.51 6.90 -5.93
CA SER A 104 -12.34 6.90 -7.39
C SER A 104 -13.63 6.76 -8.20
N VAL A 105 -14.75 6.40 -7.57
CA VAL A 105 -16.06 6.21 -8.22
C VAL A 105 -17.10 7.22 -7.74
N GLY A 106 -16.64 8.40 -7.29
CA GLY A 106 -17.52 9.49 -6.86
C GLY A 106 -17.74 9.57 -5.35
N ALA A 107 -16.75 9.13 -4.55
CA ALA A 107 -16.81 9.19 -3.09
C ALA A 107 -18.05 8.51 -2.49
N LEU A 108 -18.46 7.38 -3.08
CA LEU A 108 -19.56 6.58 -2.54
C LEU A 108 -19.18 6.01 -1.16
N PRO A 109 -20.08 6.02 -0.16
CA PRO A 109 -19.79 5.49 1.16
C PRO A 109 -19.33 4.03 1.13
N MET A 110 -18.38 3.70 1.99
CA MET A 110 -17.95 2.32 2.22
C MET A 110 -19.10 1.48 2.82
N VAL A 111 -19.14 0.20 2.45
CA VAL A 111 -20.17 -0.74 2.95
C VAL A 111 -20.16 -0.91 4.48
N ASN A 112 -19.03 -0.61 5.10
CA ASN A 112 -18.76 -0.75 6.52
C ASN A 112 -18.40 0.59 7.19
N ASP A 113 -18.78 1.71 6.58
CA ASP A 113 -18.50 3.06 7.09
C ASP A 113 -18.95 3.22 8.56
N GLY A 114 -18.04 3.72 9.40
CA GLY A 114 -18.21 3.89 10.84
C GLY A 114 -18.38 2.60 11.67
N ARG A 115 -18.24 1.41 11.08
CA ARG A 115 -18.57 0.12 11.74
C ARG A 115 -17.39 -0.84 11.91
N THR A 116 -16.23 -0.52 11.33
CA THR A 116 -15.08 -1.44 11.30
C THR A 116 -13.83 -0.78 11.85
N ASP A 117 -13.11 -1.52 12.69
CA ASP A 117 -11.75 -1.21 13.10
C ASP A 117 -10.79 -2.19 12.43
N TYR A 118 -10.14 -1.75 11.34
CA TYR A 118 -9.18 -2.58 10.60
C TYR A 118 -7.94 -2.93 11.43
N ALA A 119 -7.50 -2.07 12.34
CA ALA A 119 -6.38 -2.37 13.22
C ALA A 119 -6.74 -3.47 14.22
N ALA A 120 -7.96 -3.46 14.76
CA ALA A 120 -8.47 -4.54 15.61
C ALA A 120 -8.59 -5.86 14.86
N ILE A 121 -9.13 -5.84 13.63
CA ILE A 121 -9.21 -7.04 12.79
C ILE A 121 -7.79 -7.60 12.51
N ALA A 122 -6.83 -6.73 12.18
CA ALA A 122 -5.45 -7.16 11.94
C ALA A 122 -4.83 -7.81 13.19
N ARG A 123 -5.03 -7.23 14.38
CA ARG A 123 -4.60 -7.87 15.65
C ARG A 123 -5.26 -9.23 15.84
N ALA A 124 -6.57 -9.32 15.61
CA ALA A 124 -7.31 -10.58 15.72
C ALA A 124 -6.90 -11.63 14.67
N ALA A 125 -6.42 -11.18 13.50
CA ALA A 125 -5.86 -12.03 12.46
C ALA A 125 -4.45 -12.55 12.80
N GLY A 126 -3.80 -12.01 13.83
CA GLY A 126 -2.48 -12.44 14.29
C GLY A 126 -1.33 -11.48 13.97
N PHE A 127 -1.61 -10.25 13.53
CA PHE A 127 -0.53 -9.25 13.39
C PHE A 127 0.07 -8.95 14.76
N PRO A 128 1.42 -9.00 14.90
CA PRO A 128 2.07 -8.64 16.16
C PRO A 128 1.89 -7.15 16.46
N ARG A 129 1.66 -6.35 15.42
CA ARG A 129 1.57 -4.90 15.49
C ARG A 129 0.49 -4.42 14.53
N ALA A 130 -0.57 -3.83 15.08
CA ALA A 130 -1.49 -3.04 14.27
C ALA A 130 -2.06 -1.85 15.06
N ARG A 131 -2.12 -0.68 14.41
CA ARG A 131 -2.53 0.58 15.02
C ARG A 131 -3.30 1.47 14.05
N THR A 132 -4.00 2.45 14.60
CA THR A 132 -4.65 3.53 13.86
C THR A 132 -3.99 4.85 14.23
N ILE A 133 -3.75 5.72 13.24
CA ILE A 133 -3.20 7.06 13.42
C ILE A 133 -4.17 8.05 12.76
N GLU A 134 -4.56 9.07 13.51
CA GLU A 134 -5.60 10.03 13.08
C GLU A 134 -5.05 11.42 12.75
N ALA A 135 -4.00 11.85 13.45
CA ALA A 135 -3.34 13.13 13.22
C ALA A 135 -2.05 12.97 12.40
N LEU A 136 -1.81 13.94 11.51
CA LEU A 136 -0.59 13.94 10.68
C LEU A 136 0.69 14.10 11.53
N THR A 137 0.61 14.88 12.62
CA THR A 137 1.72 15.06 13.56
C THR A 137 2.09 13.76 14.27
N ASP A 138 1.10 12.92 14.58
CA ASP A 138 1.35 11.61 15.19
C ASP A 138 1.99 10.66 14.19
N LEU A 139 1.55 10.70 12.92
CA LEU A 139 2.20 9.96 11.84
C LEU A 139 3.66 10.40 11.72
N GLU A 140 3.93 11.70 11.69
CA GLU A 140 5.29 12.23 11.57
C GLU A 140 6.19 11.79 12.73
N GLY A 141 5.69 11.84 13.96
CA GLY A 141 6.44 11.40 15.14
C GLY A 141 6.66 9.88 15.22
N GLN A 142 5.70 9.07 14.75
CA GLN A 142 5.74 7.61 14.89
C GLN A 142 6.36 6.90 13.67
N LEU A 143 6.37 7.53 12.50
CA LEU A 143 6.78 6.88 11.25
C LEU A 143 8.20 6.30 11.31
N PRO A 144 9.23 7.00 11.83
CA PRO A 144 10.57 6.42 11.96
C PRO A 144 10.61 5.13 12.79
N ALA A 145 9.80 5.03 13.84
CA ALA A 145 9.68 3.81 14.62
C ALA A 145 8.96 2.72 13.82
N ILE A 146 7.80 3.02 13.22
CA ILE A 146 6.99 2.08 12.43
C ILE A 146 7.81 1.42 11.31
N VAL A 147 8.60 2.21 10.58
CA VAL A 147 9.42 1.70 9.48
C VAL A 147 10.58 0.83 9.97
N GLY A 148 11.10 1.09 11.16
CA GLY A 148 12.17 0.32 11.81
C GLY A 148 11.70 -0.90 12.60
N GLU A 149 10.39 -1.12 12.73
CA GLU A 149 9.87 -2.30 13.44
C GLU A 149 10.27 -3.59 12.71
N ASP A 150 10.63 -4.62 13.47
CA ASP A 150 10.80 -5.97 12.93
C ASP A 150 9.46 -6.69 12.84
N GLY A 151 9.21 -7.40 11.72
CA GLY A 151 7.96 -8.11 11.49
C GLY A 151 6.93 -7.32 10.67
N PRO A 152 5.86 -7.99 10.22
CA PRO A 152 4.77 -7.31 9.55
C PRO A 152 4.05 -6.36 10.52
N ALA A 153 3.71 -5.18 10.03
CA ALA A 153 2.92 -4.22 10.80
C ALA A 153 1.82 -3.62 9.92
N LEU A 154 0.62 -3.48 10.48
CA LEU A 154 -0.49 -2.78 9.84
C LEU A 154 -0.72 -1.42 10.50
N THR A 155 -0.71 -0.36 9.71
CA THR A 155 -0.98 1.00 10.19
C THR A 155 -2.13 1.59 9.39
N VAL A 156 -3.26 1.78 10.05
CA VAL A 156 -4.42 2.49 9.49
C VAL A 156 -4.19 3.98 9.64
N LEU A 157 -4.28 4.72 8.55
CA LEU A 157 -4.24 6.18 8.53
C LEU A 157 -5.67 6.67 8.34
N ARG A 158 -6.24 7.31 9.37
CA ARG A 158 -7.60 7.87 9.29
C ARG A 158 -7.56 9.16 8.48
N LEU A 159 -8.22 9.13 7.34
CA LEU A 159 -8.25 10.21 6.38
C LEU A 159 -9.63 10.88 6.34
N GLU A 160 -9.63 12.15 5.96
CA GLU A 160 -10.86 12.82 5.55
C GLU A 160 -11.23 12.41 4.12
N PRO A 161 -12.51 12.14 3.82
CA PRO A 161 -12.95 11.94 2.45
C PRO A 161 -12.72 13.24 1.66
N GLU A 162 -12.26 13.14 0.41
CA GLU A 162 -12.11 14.31 -0.44
C GLU A 162 -13.41 14.57 -1.19
N GLU A 163 -13.94 15.79 -1.08
CA GLU A 163 -15.17 16.19 -1.76
C GLU A 163 -14.92 16.44 -3.26
N GLY A 164 -15.76 15.86 -4.11
CA GLY A 164 -15.76 16.08 -5.57
C GLY A 164 -14.93 15.08 -6.38
N PHE A 165 -15.12 15.11 -7.71
CA PHE A 165 -14.39 14.26 -8.67
C PHE A 165 -13.01 14.87 -9.03
N LEU A 166 -12.31 15.47 -8.07
CA LEU A 166 -10.93 15.92 -8.28
C LEU A 166 -10.01 14.71 -8.12
N ARG A 167 -10.00 13.86 -9.15
CA ARG A 167 -9.08 12.72 -9.20
C ARG A 167 -7.69 13.23 -9.49
N THR A 168 -6.75 12.99 -8.56
CA THR A 168 -5.32 13.07 -8.89
C THR A 168 -5.08 12.24 -10.15
N PRO A 169 -4.46 12.82 -11.19
CA PRO A 169 -4.26 12.14 -12.46
C PRO A 169 -3.57 10.78 -12.24
N PRO A 170 -4.06 9.71 -12.86
CA PRO A 170 -3.39 8.42 -12.79
C PRO A 170 -2.02 8.50 -13.46
N MET A 171 -1.24 7.43 -13.30
CA MET A 171 -0.04 7.25 -14.11
C MET A 171 -0.37 7.28 -15.60
N THR A 172 0.62 7.65 -16.40
CA THR A 172 0.51 7.73 -17.85
C THR A 172 0.78 6.39 -18.56
N TYR A 173 1.29 5.39 -17.85
CA TYR A 173 1.60 4.07 -18.42
C TYR A 173 0.42 3.11 -18.28
N GLU A 174 0.22 2.28 -19.29
CA GLU A 174 -0.72 1.16 -19.20
C GLU A 174 -0.17 0.02 -18.34
N GLY A 175 -1.05 -0.87 -17.88
CA GLY A 175 -0.70 -2.01 -17.02
C GLY A 175 0.49 -2.85 -17.54
N PRO A 176 0.52 -3.26 -18.83
CA PRO A 176 1.65 -4.03 -19.37
C PRO A 176 2.98 -3.27 -19.30
N GLU A 177 2.99 -1.98 -19.66
CA GLU A 177 4.19 -1.15 -19.61
C GLU A 177 4.68 -0.96 -18.18
N MET A 178 3.78 -0.66 -17.24
CA MET A 178 4.09 -0.54 -15.81
C MET A 178 4.72 -1.83 -15.27
N LYS A 179 4.17 -3.01 -15.62
CA LYS A 179 4.73 -4.31 -15.21
C LYS A 179 6.20 -4.43 -15.63
N TYR A 180 6.51 -4.12 -16.90
CA TYR A 180 7.88 -4.21 -17.40
C TYR A 180 8.80 -3.16 -16.77
N ARG A 181 8.36 -1.90 -16.64
CA ARG A 181 9.13 -0.85 -15.98
C ARG A 181 9.48 -1.22 -14.54
N PHE A 182 8.49 -1.70 -13.78
CA PHE A 182 8.67 -2.15 -12.42
C PHE A 182 9.67 -3.31 -12.32
N GLY A 183 9.46 -4.38 -13.08
CA GLY A 183 10.37 -5.53 -13.03
C GLY A 183 11.79 -5.16 -13.44
N ARG A 184 11.98 -4.36 -14.50
CA ARG A 184 13.32 -3.86 -14.90
C ARG A 184 13.94 -2.94 -13.84
N ALA A 185 13.14 -2.15 -13.11
CA ALA A 185 13.63 -1.36 -11.98
C ALA A 185 14.13 -2.26 -10.85
N LEU A 186 13.41 -3.35 -10.53
CA LEU A 186 13.85 -4.33 -9.52
C LEU A 186 15.13 -5.06 -9.96
N GLU A 187 15.25 -5.46 -11.23
CA GLU A 187 16.48 -6.07 -11.76
C GLU A 187 17.69 -5.14 -11.59
N ARG A 188 17.56 -3.87 -11.99
CA ARG A 188 18.63 -2.87 -11.82
C ARG A 188 19.01 -2.66 -10.36
N ARG A 189 18.01 -2.68 -9.47
CA ARG A 189 18.18 -2.33 -8.06
C ARG A 189 18.74 -3.47 -7.22
N PHE A 190 18.30 -4.70 -7.50
CA PHE A 190 18.62 -5.88 -6.68
C PHE A 190 19.53 -6.88 -7.39
N GLY A 191 19.87 -6.68 -8.67
CA GLY A 191 20.70 -7.61 -9.44
C GLY A 191 20.04 -8.96 -9.67
N ILE A 192 18.70 -9.00 -9.67
CA ILE A 192 17.89 -10.20 -9.91
C ILE A 192 17.47 -10.28 -11.38
N GLU A 193 16.96 -11.45 -11.80
CA GLU A 193 16.28 -11.61 -13.09
C GLU A 193 14.78 -11.76 -12.86
N VAL A 194 13.98 -10.86 -13.45
CA VAL A 194 12.51 -10.88 -13.38
C VAL A 194 11.92 -11.29 -14.71
N PHE A 195 12.49 -10.78 -15.81
CA PHE A 195 12.08 -11.10 -17.17
C PHE A 195 13.24 -11.70 -17.96
N GLY A 196 13.02 -12.90 -18.47
CA GLY A 196 13.91 -13.59 -19.40
C GLY A 196 13.10 -14.45 -20.37
N PRO A 197 13.74 -15.02 -21.40
CA PRO A 197 13.12 -16.02 -22.26
C PRO A 197 12.78 -17.23 -21.40
N GLN A 198 11.53 -17.31 -20.95
CA GLN A 198 10.97 -18.56 -20.47
C GLN A 198 10.82 -19.42 -21.72
N GLY A 199 11.65 -20.45 -21.85
CA GLY A 199 11.62 -21.34 -23.00
C GLY A 199 10.19 -21.78 -23.29
N TYR A 200 9.69 -21.40 -24.45
CA TYR A 200 8.54 -22.04 -25.08
C TYR A 200 9.05 -23.23 -25.88
#